data_AF-A0A6I1FD32-F1
#
_entry.id   AF-A0A6I1FD32-F1
#
_cell.length_a   1.000
_cell.length_b   1.000
_cell.length_c   1.000
_cell.angle_alpha   90.00
_cell.angle_beta   90.00
_cell.angle_gamma   90.00
#
_symmetry.space_group_name_H-M   'P 1'
#
loop_
_entity.id
_entity.type
_entity.pdbx_description
1 polymer ?
#
loop_
_entity_poly.entity_id
_entity_poly.type
_entity_poly.pdbx_seq_one_letter_code
_entity_poly.pdbx_strand_id
1 'polypeptide(L)'
;MKIVDELFNLYKNKLTGDAEDIDMLAFAFLEEMSREDLLHIIQELNEQELYDLMGLYLIESLKGKFAKEDYGQSNIPIFTNRNVH
;
A
#
# COMPACT_ATOMS: atom_id res chain seq x y z
N MET A 1 11.59 -5.75 -13.55
CA MET A 1 10.17 -6.11 -13.73
C MET A 1 9.70 -5.38 -14.95
N LYS A 2 9.17 -6.06 -15.97
CA LYS A 2 8.88 -5.43 -17.27
C LYS A 2 8.00 -4.18 -17.15
N ILE A 3 7.02 -4.20 -16.23
CA ILE A 3 6.17 -3.04 -15.95
C ILE A 3 6.88 -1.88 -15.24
N VAL A 4 7.78 -2.17 -14.30
CA VAL A 4 8.60 -1.13 -13.64
C VAL A 4 9.54 -0.50 -14.65
N ASP A 5 10.10 -1.30 -15.56
CA ASP A 5 10.96 -0.83 -16.63
C ASP A 5 10.17 0.00 -17.66
N GLU A 6 8.92 -0.38 -17.98
CA GLU A 6 8.03 0.39 -18.85
C GLU A 6 7.58 1.71 -18.23
N LEU A 7 7.15 1.71 -16.97
CA LEU A 7 6.82 2.91 -16.21
C LEU A 7 8.04 3.83 -16.07
N PHE A 8 9.19 3.26 -15.71
CA PHE A 8 10.43 4.01 -15.68
C PHE A 8 10.75 4.63 -17.04
N ASN A 9 10.57 3.90 -18.14
CA ASN A 9 10.82 4.44 -19.48
C ASN A 9 9.83 5.52 -19.92
N LEU A 10 8.55 5.41 -19.53
CA LEU A 10 7.50 6.40 -19.80
C LEU A 10 7.71 7.70 -19.01
N TYR A 11 8.20 7.60 -17.77
CA TYR A 11 8.24 8.71 -16.83
C TYR A 11 9.65 9.24 -16.50
N LYS A 12 10.74 8.56 -16.89
CA LYS A 12 12.14 9.02 -16.66
C LYS A 12 12.45 10.42 -17.18
N ASN A 13 11.72 10.88 -18.20
CA ASN A 13 11.89 12.21 -18.79
C ASN A 13 10.91 13.24 -18.23
N LYS A 14 9.98 12.83 -17.35
CA LYS A 14 8.96 13.67 -16.72
C LYS A 14 9.17 13.85 -15.21
N LEU A 15 10.02 13.03 -14.60
CA LEU A 15 10.41 13.13 -13.20
C LEU A 15 11.41 14.27 -13.03
N THR A 16 11.02 15.30 -12.27
CA THR A 16 11.90 16.41 -11.87
C THR A 16 12.90 16.03 -10.78
N GLY A 17 12.72 14.86 -10.15
CA GLY A 17 13.75 14.20 -9.34
C GLY A 17 13.41 13.97 -7.87
N ASP A 18 12.21 14.33 -7.41
CA ASP A 18 11.82 14.14 -6.01
C ASP A 18 11.05 12.83 -5.81
N ALA A 19 11.26 12.18 -4.66
CA ALA A 19 10.63 10.91 -4.31
C ALA A 19 9.09 11.01 -4.26
N GLU A 20 8.56 12.20 -3.95
CA GLU A 20 7.13 12.50 -3.91
C GLU A 20 6.48 12.46 -5.31
N ASP A 21 7.24 12.79 -6.37
CA ASP A 21 6.75 12.72 -7.76
C ASP A 21 6.50 11.27 -8.20
N ILE A 22 7.24 10.31 -7.64
CA ILE A 22 7.15 8.89 -8.03
C ILE A 22 5.85 8.28 -7.51
N ASP A 23 5.50 8.55 -6.25
CA ASP A 23 4.26 8.07 -5.66
C ASP A 23 3.05 8.67 -6.40
N MET A 24 3.07 9.97 -6.66
CA MET A 24 2.00 10.65 -7.39
C MET A 24 1.81 10.08 -8.81
N LEU A 25 2.90 9.77 -9.50
CA LEU A 25 2.85 9.15 -10.83
C LEU A 25 2.33 7.72 -10.79
N ALA A 26 2.76 6.92 -9.81
CA ALA A 26 2.24 5.57 -9.63
C ALA A 26 0.72 5.58 -9.39
N PHE A 27 0.23 6.51 -8.56
CA PHE A 27 -1.21 6.68 -8.33
C PHE A 27 -1.96 7.13 -9.58
N ALA A 28 -1.47 8.17 -10.27
CA ALA A 28 -2.11 8.64 -11.51
C ALA A 28 -2.17 7.55 -12.58
N PHE A 29 -1.10 6.76 -12.74
CA PHE A 29 -1.08 5.63 -13.65
C PHE A 29 -2.14 4.58 -13.28
N LEU A 30 -2.21 4.18 -11.99
CA LEU A 30 -3.18 3.19 -11.52
C LEU A 30 -4.64 3.68 -11.62
N GLU A 31 -4.90 4.98 -11.42
CA GLU A 31 -6.24 5.57 -11.57
C GLU A 31 -6.77 5.50 -13.01
N GLU A 32 -5.88 5.56 -14.01
CA GLU A 32 -6.26 5.44 -15.42
C GLU A 32 -6.51 3.99 -15.87
N MET A 33 -6.13 3.00 -15.06
CA MET A 33 -6.26 1.58 -15.41
C MET A 33 -7.65 1.01 -15.12
N SER A 34 -8.16 0.20 -16.04
CA SER A 34 -9.33 -0.63 -15.74
C SER A 34 -8.92 -1.86 -14.91
N ARG A 35 -9.92 -2.51 -14.29
CA ARG A 35 -9.71 -3.78 -13.60
C ARG A 35 -9.11 -4.86 -14.52
N GLU A 36 -9.47 -4.84 -15.80
CA GLU A 36 -8.97 -5.81 -16.78
C GLU A 36 -7.49 -5.58 -17.08
N ASP A 37 -7.08 -4.31 -17.21
CA ASP A 37 -5.67 -3.95 -17.44
C ASP A 37 -4.80 -4.37 -16.24
N LEU A 38 -5.28 -4.13 -15.01
CA LEU A 38 -4.59 -4.55 -13.79
C LEU A 38 -4.43 -6.08 -13.71
N LEU A 39 -5.46 -6.83 -14.09
CA LEU A 39 -5.38 -8.30 -14.13
C LEU A 39 -4.41 -8.78 -15.21
N HIS A 40 -4.35 -8.08 -16.35
CA HIS A 40 -3.41 -8.42 -17.40
C HIS A 40 -1.95 -8.23 -16.93
N ILE A 41 -1.66 -7.13 -16.23
CA ILE A 41 -0.37 -6.89 -15.60
C ILE A 41 0.00 -8.01 -14.64
N ILE A 42 -0.92 -8.41 -13.75
CA ILE A 42 -0.67 -9.47 -12.77
C ILE A 42 -0.33 -10.80 -13.47
N GLN A 43 -0.96 -11.10 -14.61
CA GLN A 43 -0.67 -12.29 -15.40
C GLN A 43 0.71 -12.28 -16.06
N GLU A 44 1.30 -11.11 -16.28
CA GLU A 44 2.65 -10.97 -16.86
C GLU A 44 3.77 -11.05 -15.81
N LEU A 45 3.44 -10.96 -14.52
CA LEU A 45 4.42 -11.09 -13.44
C LEU A 45 5.01 -12.49 -13.40
N ASN A 46 6.33 -12.56 -13.19
CA ASN A 46 6.95 -13.84 -12.87
C ASN A 46 6.61 -14.29 -11.44
N GLU A 47 6.96 -15.53 -11.10
CA GLU A 47 6.62 -16.11 -9.79
C GLU A 47 7.15 -15.28 -8.61
N GLN A 48 8.40 -14.80 -8.68
CA GLN A 48 8.99 -13.97 -7.63
C GLN A 48 8.26 -12.63 -7.50
N GLU A 49 7.97 -11.97 -8.61
CA GLU A 49 7.25 -10.69 -8.64
C GLU A 49 5.83 -10.82 -8.09
N LEU A 50 5.16 -11.93 -8.39
CA LEU A 50 3.85 -12.23 -7.83
C LEU A 50 3.93 -12.48 -6.31
N TYR A 51 4.94 -13.22 -5.85
CA TYR A 51 5.19 -13.42 -4.41
C TYR A 51 5.45 -12.10 -3.69
N ASP A 52 6.26 -11.21 -4.28
CA ASP A 52 6.58 -9.91 -3.71
C ASP A 52 5.34 -9.01 -3.63
N LEU A 53 4.53 -8.96 -4.71
CA LEU A 53 3.27 -8.21 -4.74
C LEU A 53 2.29 -8.71 -3.67
N MET A 54 2.09 -10.03 -3.60
CA MET A 54 1.20 -10.64 -2.62
C MET A 54 1.71 -10.46 -1.19
N GLY A 55 3.03 -10.57 -0.98
CA GLY A 55 3.69 -10.36 0.30
C GLY A 55 3.49 -8.94 0.81
N LEU A 56 3.73 -7.93 -0.03
CA LEU A 56 3.52 -6.53 0.32
C LEU A 56 2.07 -6.26 0.71
N TYR A 57 1.12 -6.72 -0.11
CA TYR A 57 -0.32 -6.56 0.18
C TYR A 57 -0.71 -7.19 1.52
N LEU A 58 -0.24 -8.42 1.79
CA LEU A 58 -0.53 -9.12 3.05
C LEU A 58 0.07 -8.41 4.25
N ILE A 59 1.34 -7.99 4.16
CA ILE A 59 2.03 -7.29 5.25
C ILE A 59 1.32 -5.98 5.58
N GLU A 60 1.02 -5.15 4.59
CA GLU A 60 0.34 -3.86 4.82
C GLU A 60 -1.09 -4.04 5.36
N SER A 61 -1.82 -5.03 4.82
CA SER A 61 -3.16 -5.37 5.32
C SER A 61 -3.12 -5.84 6.78
N LEU A 62 -2.12 -6.66 7.14
CA LEU A 62 -1.95 -7.14 8.51
C LEU A 62 -1.56 -6.00 9.45
N LYS A 63 -0.59 -5.14 9.08
CA LYS A 63 -0.24 -3.94 9.86
C LYS A 63 -1.47 -3.08 10.13
N GLY A 64 -2.29 -2.82 9.11
CA GLY A 64 -3.52 -2.05 9.24
C GLY A 64 -4.55 -2.72 10.17
N LYS A 65 -4.65 -4.05 10.14
CA LYS A 65 -5.55 -4.81 11.02
C LYS A 65 -5.06 -4.78 12.48
N PHE A 66 -3.78 -5.02 12.72
CA PHE A 66 -3.19 -4.97 14.06
C PHE A 66 -3.26 -3.57 14.65
N ALA A 67 -2.99 -2.52 13.87
CA ALA A 67 -3.16 -1.14 14.34
C ALA A 67 -4.59 -0.88 14.82
N LYS A 68 -5.61 -1.29 14.05
CA LYS A 68 -7.02 -1.16 14.44
C LYS A 68 -7.36 -1.94 15.71
N GLU A 69 -6.77 -3.11 15.92
CA GLU A 69 -6.96 -3.91 17.13
C GLU A 69 -6.26 -3.29 18.36
N ASP A 70 -5.06 -2.73 18.21
CA ASP A 70 -4.34 -2.02 19.28
C ASP A 70 -5.10 -0.75 19.73
N TYR A 71 -5.63 0.03 18.78
CA TYR A 71 -6.51 1.18 19.10
C TYR A 71 -7.81 0.75 19.83
N GLY A 72 -8.22 -0.52 19.71
CA GLY A 72 -9.39 -1.07 20.38
C GLY A 72 -9.15 -1.48 21.85
N GLN A 73 -7.90 -1.64 22.28
CA GLN A 73 -7.57 -2.07 23.65
C GLN A 73 -7.21 -0.90 24.58
N SER A 74 -6.88 0.28 24.05
CA SER A 74 -6.34 1.41 24.82
C SER A 74 -7.40 2.46 25.24
N ASN A 75 -8.60 2.08 25.67
CA ASN A 75 -9.59 3.03 26.23
C ASN A 75 -10.61 2.40 27.20
N ILE A 76 -10.13 1.79 28.29
CA ILE A 76 -10.95 1.66 29.51
C ILE A 76 -10.15 2.27 30.68
N PRO A 77 -10.32 3.57 30.98
CA PRO A 77 -9.96 4.06 32.29
C PRO A 77 -11.00 3.49 33.26
N ILE A 78 -10.63 2.43 33.97
CA ILE A 78 -11.36 1.96 35.15
C ILE A 78 -11.22 3.06 36.20
N PHE A 79 -12.13 4.03 36.17
CA PHE A 79 -12.31 4.97 37.26
C PHE A 79 -12.86 4.19 38.46
N THR A 80 -11.96 3.67 39.29
CA THR A 80 -12.31 3.19 40.60
C THR A 80 -12.85 4.36 41.42
N ASN A 81 -14.17 4.37 41.63
CA ASN A 81 -14.85 5.20 42.62
C ASN A 81 -14.19 4.96 43.99
N ARG A 82 -13.44 5.93 44.50
CA ARG A 82 -13.13 6.01 45.92
C ARG A 82 -14.08 6.99 46.55
N ASN A 83 -15.10 6.44 47.20
CA ASN A 83 -15.93 7.13 48.17
C ASN A 83 -15.02 7.84 49.19
N VAL A 84 -15.20 9.14 49.36
CA VAL A 84 -14.70 9.86 50.53
C VAL A 84 -15.91 10.51 51.20
N HIS A 85 -16.13 10.09 52.44
CA HIS A 85 -17.12 10.60 53.39
C HIS A 85 -16.79 12.02 53.83
#